data_AF-A0A1F3ZFE6-F1
#
_entry.id   AF-A0A1F3ZFE6-F1
#
_cell.length_a   1.000
_cell.length_b   1.000
_cell.length_c   1.000
_cell.angle_alpha   90.00
_cell.angle_beta   90.00
_cell.angle_gamma   90.00
#
_symmetry.space_group_name_H-M   'P 1'
#
loop_
_entity.id
_entity.type
_entity.pdbx_description
1 polymer ?
#
loop_
_entity_poly.entity_id
_entity_poly.type
_entity_poly.pdbx_seq_one_letter_code
_entity_poly.pdbx_strand_id
1 'polypeptide(L)'
;MSISAFVFWGLIIVAGAYLVMLYNSLVQVKHNVSKAWANIDVLLKQRHDELPKLVETCKQYMKFEQETLERVMQARSRVASAREAHDIGALGQAEGALRMGLGNLFALAEAYPDLKTNDTFQHLQARISGLENAIADR
;
A
#
# COMPACT_ATOMS: atom_id res chain seq x y z
N MET A 1 -48.85 -0.58 -39.30
CA MET A 1 -47.90 0.19 -38.45
C MET A 1 -46.99 1.00 -39.37
N SER A 2 -46.82 2.30 -39.11
CA SER A 2 -45.99 3.16 -39.97
C SER A 2 -44.50 2.87 -39.78
N ILE A 3 -43.70 3.05 -40.84
CA ILE A 3 -42.23 2.93 -40.81
C ILE A 3 -41.62 3.82 -39.72
N SER A 4 -42.19 5.00 -39.49
CA SER A 4 -41.81 5.93 -38.42
C SER A 4 -41.91 5.33 -37.01
N ALA A 5 -42.91 4.49 -36.75
CA ALA A 5 -43.07 3.84 -35.45
C ALA A 5 -41.95 2.81 -35.20
N PHE A 6 -41.55 2.05 -36.23
CA PHE A 6 -40.43 1.11 -36.14
C PHE A 6 -39.09 1.82 -35.90
N VAL A 7 -38.86 2.95 -36.58
CA VAL A 7 -37.64 3.76 -36.37
C VAL A 7 -37.58 4.31 -34.94
N PHE A 8 -38.70 4.83 -34.43
CA PHE A 8 -38.78 5.35 -33.06
C PHE A 8 -38.46 4.27 -32.00
N TRP A 9 -39.07 3.10 -32.10
CA TRP A 9 -38.81 1.98 -31.18
C TRP A 9 -37.38 1.45 -31.32
N GLY A 10 -36.85 1.36 -32.54
CA GLY A 10 -35.45 0.98 -32.77
C GLY A 10 -34.47 1.94 -32.08
N LEU A 11 -34.74 3.25 -32.14
CA LEU A 11 -33.89 4.27 -31.51
C LEU A 11 -33.94 4.19 -29.98
N ILE A 12 -35.11 3.92 -29.39
CA ILE A 12 -35.24 3.67 -27.94
C ILE A 12 -34.44 2.44 -27.51
N ILE A 13 -34.52 1.35 -28.27
CA ILE A 13 -33.78 0.11 -27.96
C ILE A 13 -32.27 0.37 -28.01
N VAL A 14 -31.79 1.08 -29.04
CA VAL A 14 -30.36 1.44 -29.18
C VAL A 14 -29.91 2.34 -28.02
N ALA A 15 -30.69 3.36 -27.67
CA ALA A 15 -30.39 4.24 -26.56
C ALA A 15 -30.35 3.49 -25.21
N GLY A 16 -31.31 2.58 -24.98
CA GLY A 16 -31.35 1.73 -23.80
C GLY A 16 -30.14 0.80 -23.70
N ALA A 17 -29.79 0.13 -24.81
CA ALA A 17 -28.61 -0.72 -24.88
C ALA A 17 -27.31 0.06 -24.59
N TYR A 18 -27.19 1.27 -25.13
CA TYR A 18 -26.04 2.15 -24.88
C TYR A 18 -25.91 2.54 -23.40
N LEU A 19 -27.01 2.91 -22.74
CA LEU A 19 -27.00 3.23 -21.31
C LEU A 19 -26.58 2.03 -20.45
N VAL A 20 -27.06 0.83 -20.78
CA VAL A 20 -26.66 -0.40 -20.08
C VAL A 20 -25.18 -0.68 -20.25
N MET A 21 -24.63 -0.51 -21.46
CA MET A 21 -23.19 -0.67 -21.70
C MET A 21 -22.36 0.33 -20.89
N LEU A 22 -22.78 1.60 -20.86
CA LEU A 22 -22.09 2.65 -20.09
C LEU A 22 -22.11 2.34 -18.58
N TYR A 23 -23.26 1.95 -18.05
CA TYR A 23 -23.40 1.58 -16.64
C TYR A 23 -22.50 0.38 -16.28
N ASN A 24 -22.49 -0.66 -17.12
CA ASN A 24 -21.64 -1.83 -16.91
C ASN A 24 -20.16 -1.47 -16.92
N SER A 25 -19.73 -0.58 -17.82
CA SER A 25 -18.34 -0.10 -17.87
C SER A 25 -17.96 0.65 -16.58
N LEU A 26 -18.83 1.53 -16.08
CA LEU A 26 -18.60 2.26 -14.82
C LEU A 26 -18.49 1.32 -13.61
N VAL A 27 -19.38 0.32 -13.52
CA VAL A 27 -19.33 -0.70 -12.46
C VAL A 27 -18.04 -1.52 -12.55
N GLN A 28 -17.60 -1.87 -13.76
CA GLN A 28 -16.34 -2.58 -13.97
C GLN A 28 -15.14 -1.76 -13.50
N VAL A 29 -15.09 -0.47 -13.81
CA VAL A 29 -14.05 0.45 -13.32
C VAL A 29 -14.06 0.51 -11.80
N LYS A 30 -15.23 0.67 -11.17
CA LYS A 30 -15.36 0.66 -9.70
C LYS A 30 -14.81 -0.62 -9.07
N HIS A 31 -15.12 -1.78 -9.63
CA HIS A 31 -14.60 -3.05 -9.14
C HIS A 31 -13.08 -3.18 -9.34
N ASN A 32 -12.55 -2.71 -10.46
CA ASN A 32 -11.11 -2.72 -10.70
C ASN A 32 -10.36 -1.84 -9.69
N VAL A 33 -10.87 -0.65 -9.38
CA VAL A 33 -10.32 0.24 -8.34
C VAL A 33 -10.33 -0.46 -6.97
N SER A 34 -11.45 -1.08 -6.60
CA SER A 34 -11.53 -1.81 -5.32
C SER A 34 -10.56 -2.98 -5.23
N LYS A 35 -10.35 -3.72 -6.33
CA LYS A 35 -9.36 -4.81 -6.40
C LYS A 35 -7.93 -4.28 -6.27
N ALA A 36 -7.61 -3.20 -6.97
CA ALA A 36 -6.30 -2.55 -6.88
C ALA A 36 -6.00 -2.12 -5.44
N TRP A 37 -6.97 -1.47 -4.78
CA TRP A 37 -6.86 -1.09 -3.37
C TRP A 37 -6.67 -2.28 -2.44
N ALA A 38 -7.43 -3.36 -2.61
CA ALA A 38 -7.27 -4.56 -1.79
C ALA A 38 -5.86 -5.18 -1.95
N ASN A 39 -5.31 -5.18 -3.16
CA ASN A 39 -3.95 -5.68 -3.40
C ASN A 39 -2.89 -4.81 -2.70
N ILE A 40 -3.01 -3.48 -2.76
CA ILE A 40 -2.11 -2.56 -2.05
C ILE A 40 -2.23 -2.78 -0.54
N ASP A 41 -3.46 -2.90 -0.03
CA ASP A 41 -3.72 -3.06 1.40
C ASP A 41 -3.05 -4.31 1.99
N VAL A 42 -3.05 -5.42 1.25
CA VAL A 42 -2.33 -6.65 1.63
C VAL A 42 -0.83 -6.40 1.74
N LEU A 43 -0.22 -5.71 0.78
CA LEU A 43 1.21 -5.41 0.79
C LEU A 43 1.59 -4.48 1.95
N LEU A 44 0.79 -3.44 2.18
CA LEU A 44 0.96 -2.55 3.33
C LEU A 44 0.93 -3.36 4.62
N LYS A 45 -0.10 -4.19 4.81
CA LYS A 45 -0.23 -5.04 6.00
C LYS A 45 0.98 -5.96 6.19
N GLN A 46 1.41 -6.65 5.14
CA GLN A 46 2.59 -7.51 5.20
C GLN A 46 3.84 -6.73 5.63
N ARG A 47 4.08 -5.53 5.08
CA ARG A 47 5.23 -4.71 5.46
C ARG A 47 5.13 -4.30 6.93
N HIS A 48 3.95 -3.88 7.37
CA HIS A 48 3.68 -3.52 8.78
C HIS A 48 3.92 -4.69 9.76
N ASP A 49 3.67 -5.93 9.33
CA ASP A 49 3.88 -7.12 10.15
C ASP A 49 5.36 -7.53 10.24
N GLU A 50 6.20 -7.11 9.28
CA GLU A 50 7.65 -7.37 9.31
C GLU A 50 8.45 -6.34 10.12
N LEU A 51 7.94 -5.11 10.27
CA LEU A 51 8.64 -4.03 10.98
C LEU A 51 9.02 -4.35 12.44
N PRO A 52 8.15 -4.97 13.27
CA PRO A 52 8.53 -5.30 14.64
C PRO A 52 9.72 -6.26 14.69
N LYS A 53 9.76 -7.24 13.77
CA LYS A 53 10.86 -8.21 13.67
C LYS A 53 12.17 -7.52 13.30
N LEU A 54 12.12 -6.61 12.32
CA LEU A 54 13.26 -5.79 11.92
C LEU A 54 13.79 -4.96 13.10
N VAL A 55 12.89 -4.26 13.80
CA VAL A 55 13.25 -3.43 14.95
C VAL A 55 13.85 -4.27 16.07
N GLU A 56 13.31 -5.46 16.34
CA GLU A 56 13.86 -6.38 17.33
C GLU A 56 15.27 -6.85 16.97
N THR A 57 15.52 -7.21 15.70
CA THR A 57 16.87 -7.53 15.23
C THR A 57 17.81 -6.33 15.39
N CYS A 58 17.39 -5.13 14.99
CA CYS A 58 18.21 -3.93 15.16
C CYS A 58 18.50 -3.62 16.63
N LYS A 59 17.53 -3.80 17.56
CA LYS A 59 17.71 -3.56 19.00
C LYS A 59 18.85 -4.39 19.62
N GLN A 60 19.09 -5.60 19.13
CA GLN A 60 20.13 -6.47 19.65
C GLN A 60 21.55 -5.91 19.40
N TYR A 61 21.73 -5.17 18.31
CA TYR A 61 23.03 -4.65 17.86
C TYR A 61 23.16 -3.14 18.07
N MET A 62 22.08 -2.37 17.90
CA MET A 62 22.05 -0.90 17.91
C MET A 62 21.63 -0.33 19.26
N LYS A 63 22.41 -0.61 20.32
CA LYS A 63 22.04 -0.30 21.71
C LYS A 63 21.87 1.19 22.03
N PHE A 64 22.51 2.08 21.26
CA PHE A 64 22.46 3.53 21.47
C PHE A 64 21.42 4.25 20.60
N GLU A 65 20.76 3.53 19.69
CA GLU A 65 19.89 4.10 18.65
C GLU A 65 18.39 3.94 18.97
N GLN A 66 18.07 3.94 20.26
CA GLN A 66 16.72 3.68 20.74
C GLN A 66 15.71 4.72 20.25
N GLU A 67 16.11 5.99 20.16
CA GLU A 67 15.28 7.07 19.61
C GLU A 67 14.93 6.81 18.13
N THR A 68 15.88 6.33 17.33
CA THR A 68 15.66 6.01 15.92
C THR A 68 14.68 4.84 15.77
N LEU A 69 14.86 3.78 16.57
CA LEU A 69 13.97 2.62 16.56
C LEU A 69 12.57 2.96 17.06
N GLU A 70 12.46 3.84 18.05
CA GLU A 70 11.18 4.33 18.55
C GLU A 70 10.45 5.16 17.50
N ARG A 71 11.14 6.07 16.80
CA ARG A 71 10.55 6.86 15.71
C ARG A 71 9.96 5.98 14.61
N VAL A 72 10.64 4.88 14.24
CA VAL A 72 10.10 3.91 13.27
C VAL A 72 8.84 3.21 13.81
N MET A 73 8.84 2.81 15.06
CA MET A 73 7.67 2.18 15.69
C MET A 73 6.48 3.13 15.83
N GLN A 74 6.73 4.41 16.16
CA GLN A 74 5.70 5.44 16.19
C GLN A 74 5.14 5.71 14.79
N ALA A 75 5.99 5.79 13.76
CA ALA A 75 5.56 5.94 12.37
C ALA A 75 4.68 4.76 11.93
N ARG A 76 5.08 3.52 12.27
CA ARG A 76 4.26 2.31 12.06
C ARG A 76 2.89 2.44 12.73
N SER A 77 2.84 2.87 13.99
CA SER A 77 1.58 3.02 14.71
C SER A 77 0.65 4.04 14.05
N ARG A 78 1.19 5.17 13.57
CA ARG A 78 0.40 6.19 12.87
C ARG A 78 -0.23 5.64 11.60
N VAL A 79 0.50 4.82 10.87
CA VAL A 79 -0.05 4.16 9.70
C VAL A 79 -1.16 3.18 10.07
N ALA A 80 -0.95 2.34 11.10
CA ALA A 80 -1.98 1.41 11.55
C ALA A 80 -3.28 2.15 11.92
N SER A 81 -3.19 3.25 12.66
CA SER A 81 -4.33 4.09 13.01
C SER A 81 -4.99 4.74 11.78
N ALA A 82 -4.22 5.24 10.82
CA ALA A 82 -4.76 5.82 9.58
C ALA A 82 -5.49 4.77 8.72
N ARG A 83 -4.97 3.53 8.66
CA ARG A 83 -5.64 2.41 7.98
C ARG A 83 -6.95 2.02 8.66
N GLU A 84 -6.96 1.91 9.99
CA GLU A 84 -8.17 1.62 10.76
C GLU A 84 -9.25 2.70 10.58
N ALA A 85 -8.84 3.98 10.52
CA ALA A 85 -9.73 5.10 10.27
C ALA A 85 -10.24 5.20 8.83
N HIS A 86 -9.74 4.36 7.90
CA HIS A 86 -10.05 4.41 6.47
C HIS A 86 -9.77 5.79 5.83
N ASP A 87 -8.83 6.55 6.40
CA ASP A 87 -8.45 7.86 5.89
C ASP A 87 -7.26 7.71 4.93
N ILE A 88 -7.57 7.66 3.63
CA ILE A 88 -6.57 7.49 2.56
C ILE A 88 -5.59 8.67 2.53
N GLY A 89 -6.04 9.89 2.84
CA GLY A 89 -5.19 11.09 2.83
C GLY A 89 -4.17 11.07 3.95
N ALA A 90 -4.60 10.71 5.16
CA ALA A 90 -3.71 10.52 6.30
C ALA A 90 -2.80 9.29 6.11
N LEU A 91 -3.31 8.23 5.49
CA LEU A 91 -2.56 7.01 5.21
C LEU A 91 -1.33 7.31 4.36
N GLY A 92 -1.48 8.03 3.25
CA GLY A 92 -0.36 8.38 2.37
C GLY A 92 0.74 9.19 3.08
N GLN A 93 0.35 10.13 3.94
CA GLN A 93 1.31 10.92 4.73
C GLN A 93 2.04 10.06 5.77
N ALA A 94 1.32 9.20 6.48
CA ALA A 94 1.90 8.30 7.47
C ALA A 94 2.85 7.27 6.83
N GLU A 95 2.47 6.73 5.67
CA GLU A 95 3.27 5.85 4.84
C GLU A 95 4.58 6.52 4.38
N GLY A 96 4.50 7.76 3.89
CA GLY A 96 5.68 8.54 3.52
C GLY A 96 6.65 8.76 4.70
N ALA A 97 6.11 9.09 5.88
CA ALA A 97 6.92 9.25 7.09
C ALA A 97 7.60 7.94 7.51
N LEU A 98 6.89 6.82 7.43
CA LEU A 98 7.45 5.50 7.73
C LEU A 98 8.56 5.13 6.73
N ARG A 99 8.36 5.37 5.43
CA ARG A 99 9.37 5.13 4.39
C ARG A 99 10.65 5.92 4.65
N MET A 100 10.54 7.19 5.03
CA MET A 100 11.70 7.99 5.41
C MET A 100 12.40 7.45 6.66
N GLY A 101 11.63 7.04 7.67
CA GLY A 101 12.18 6.43 8.88
C GLY A 101 12.95 5.14 8.60
N LEU A 102 12.43 4.29 7.70
CA LEU A 102 13.11 3.09 7.24
C LEU A 102 14.40 3.38 6.48
N GLY A 103 14.39 4.38 5.59
CA GLY A 103 15.60 4.82 4.88
C GLY A 103 16.70 5.25 5.85
N ASN A 104 16.35 6.05 6.87
CA ASN A 104 17.29 6.47 7.91
C ASN A 104 17.80 5.27 8.73
N LEU A 105 16.93 4.33 9.09
CA LEU A 105 17.31 3.12 9.83
C LEU A 105 18.30 2.26 9.03
N PHE A 106 18.08 2.08 7.73
CA PHE A 106 18.99 1.31 6.88
C PHE A 106 20.33 2.01 6.67
N ALA A 107 20.34 3.32 6.47
CA ALA A 107 21.58 4.10 6.38
C ALA A 107 22.41 3.98 7.68
N LEU A 108 21.74 4.06 8.83
CA LEU A 108 22.38 3.91 10.12
C LEU A 108 22.91 2.48 10.35
N ALA A 109 22.18 1.45 9.88
CA ALA A 109 22.61 0.06 9.95
C ALA A 109 23.94 -0.19 9.21
N GLU A 110 24.29 0.62 8.20
CA GLU A 110 25.60 0.51 7.52
C GLU A 110 26.78 0.78 8.45
N ALA A 111 26.58 1.59 9.50
CA ALA A 111 27.59 1.87 10.53
C ALA A 111 27.77 0.71 11.53
N TYR A 112 26.97 -0.36 11.45
CA TYR A 112 27.01 -1.53 12.33
C TYR A 112 27.37 -2.80 11.53
N PRO A 113 28.66 -3.13 11.38
CA PRO A 113 29.10 -4.28 10.58
C PRO A 113 28.47 -5.61 11.00
N ASP A 114 28.36 -5.86 12.31
CA ASP A 114 27.78 -7.10 12.85
C ASP A 114 26.30 -7.27 12.48
N LEU A 115 25.54 -6.16 12.46
CA LEU A 115 24.15 -6.15 12.02
C LEU A 115 24.05 -6.32 10.50
N LYS A 116 24.93 -5.65 9.75
CA LYS A 116 25.00 -5.74 8.29
C LYS A 116 25.28 -7.16 7.81
N THR A 117 26.07 -7.93 8.56
CA THR A 117 26.38 -9.34 8.25
C THR A 117 25.37 -10.32 8.84
N ASN A 118 24.36 -9.85 9.57
CA ASN A 118 23.34 -10.72 10.13
C ASN A 118 22.35 -11.16 9.03
N ASP A 119 22.27 -12.48 8.79
CA ASP A 119 21.40 -13.05 7.75
C ASP A 119 19.91 -12.71 7.95
N THR A 120 19.44 -12.64 9.20
CA THR A 120 18.05 -12.30 9.52
C THR A 120 17.76 -10.84 9.15
N PHE A 121 18.68 -9.92 9.48
CA PHE A 121 18.56 -8.52 9.10
C PHE A 121 18.55 -8.35 7.58
N GLN A 122 19.50 -8.97 6.86
CA GLN A 122 19.55 -8.90 5.40
C GLN A 122 18.28 -9.42 4.74
N HIS A 123 17.75 -10.56 5.22
CA HIS A 123 16.49 -11.11 4.71
C HIS A 123 15.31 -10.17 4.95
N LEU A 124 15.19 -9.60 6.17
CA LEU A 124 14.12 -8.65 6.49
C LEU A 124 14.24 -7.36 5.69
N GLN A 125 15.45 -6.82 5.54
CA GLN A 125 15.73 -5.63 4.74
C GLN A 125 15.34 -5.85 3.28
N ALA A 126 15.75 -6.98 2.68
CA ALA A 126 15.42 -7.33 1.31
C ALA A 126 13.91 -7.51 1.12
N ARG A 127 13.24 -8.20 2.06
CA ARG A 127 11.80 -8.40 2.01
C ARG A 127 11.02 -7.10 2.13
N ILE A 128 11.39 -6.22 3.06
CA ILE A 128 10.73 -4.92 3.26
C ILE A 128 10.93 -4.04 2.02
N SER A 129 12.15 -3.99 1.48
CA SER A 129 12.44 -3.26 0.25
C SER A 129 11.68 -3.82 -0.96
N GLY A 130 11.55 -5.14 -1.05
CA GLY A 130 10.75 -5.79 -2.08
C GLY A 130 9.26 -5.46 -1.99
N LEU A 131 8.71 -5.43 -0.77
CA LEU A 131 7.33 -5.00 -0.54
C LEU A 131 7.15 -3.52 -0.91
N GLU A 132 8.10 -2.65 -0.55
CA GLU A 132 8.06 -1.24 -0.91
C GLU A 132 8.07 -1.02 -2.43
N ASN A 133 8.91 -1.74 -3.15
CA ASN A 133 8.94 -1.69 -4.62
C ASN A 133 7.62 -2.20 -5.22
N ALA A 134 7.05 -3.28 -4.66
CA ALA A 134 5.76 -3.80 -5.11
C ALA A 134 4.59 -2.84 -4.82
N ILE A 135 4.67 -2.02 -3.77
CA ILE A 135 3.71 -0.96 -3.49
C ILE A 135 3.87 0.20 -4.49
N ALA A 136 5.11 0.59 -4.80
CA ALA A 136 5.40 1.70 -5.71
C ALA A 136 5.04 1.41 -7.18
N ASP A 137 5.04 0.14 -7.59
CA ASP A 137 4.68 -0.30 -8.95
C ASP A 137 3.15 -0.33 -9.21
N ARG A 138 2.32 -0.22 -8.16
CA ARG A 138 0.86 -0.32 -8.22
C ARG A 138 0.17 1.03 -8.29
#